data_AF-A0A3D6C159-F1
#
_entry.id   AF-A0A3D6C159-F1
#
_cell.length_a   1.000
_cell.length_b   1.000
_cell.length_c   1.000
_cell.angle_alpha   90.00
_cell.angle_beta   90.00
_cell.angle_gamma   90.00
#
_symmetry.space_group_name_H-M   'P 1'
#
loop_
_entity.id
_entity.type
_entity.pdbx_description
1 polymer ?
#
loop_
_entity_poly.entity_id
_entity_poly.type
_entity_poly.pdbx_seq_one_letter_code
_entity_poly.pdbx_strand_id
1 'polypeptide(L)'
;MEHNPMKKRLIPRRGLAVKLLVPVGLVLFASIFIWSHFSTRYQERMLIDKAVSDVDKFCNSVLKLTWFAMLHSPSEDMQDIMKSMADYNDIQEIRVYDCQGQVRFSNSHAEIGLNAEKTDVSCRVCHSMAPPVMQPDIKARTRIFSSDTGELRL
;
A
#
# COMPACT_ATOMS: atom_id res chain seq x y z
N MET A 1 -66.02 -59.52 6.93
CA MET A 1 -66.19 -58.17 6.35
C MET A 1 -65.35 -57.21 7.16
N GLU A 2 -64.47 -56.53 6.45
CA GLU A 2 -63.20 -55.97 6.90
C GLU A 2 -63.32 -54.46 7.02
N HIS A 3 -62.96 -53.87 8.16
CA HIS A 3 -62.71 -52.44 8.24
C HIS A 3 -61.61 -52.15 9.27
N ASN A 4 -60.37 -52.11 8.77
CA ASN A 4 -59.20 -51.60 9.49
C ASN A 4 -59.06 -50.10 9.17
N PRO A 5 -59.17 -49.18 10.15
CA PRO A 5 -59.03 -47.76 9.87
C PRO A 5 -57.56 -47.41 9.66
N MET A 6 -57.22 -47.05 8.41
CA MET A 6 -55.90 -46.52 8.05
C MET A 6 -55.60 -45.23 8.82
N LYS A 7 -54.77 -45.35 9.86
CA LYS A 7 -54.19 -44.22 10.61
C LYS A 7 -53.26 -43.44 9.68
N LYS A 8 -53.75 -42.36 9.06
CA LYS A 8 -52.93 -41.43 8.28
C LYS A 8 -51.90 -40.78 9.22
N ARG A 9 -50.62 -41.15 9.06
CA ARG A 9 -49.50 -40.42 9.68
C ARG A 9 -49.43 -39.03 9.04
N LEU A 10 -50.01 -38.03 9.71
CA LEU A 10 -49.82 -36.62 9.37
C LEU A 10 -48.40 -36.24 9.79
N ILE A 11 -47.48 -36.25 8.83
CA ILE A 11 -46.09 -35.83 9.01
C ILE A 11 -46.09 -34.30 9.14
N PRO A 12 -45.59 -33.73 10.26
CA PRO A 12 -45.54 -32.29 10.43
C PRO A 12 -44.51 -31.68 9.45
N ARG A 13 -45.01 -31.09 8.35
CA ARG A 13 -44.21 -30.50 7.25
C ARG A 13 -43.17 -29.47 7.71
N ARG A 14 -43.35 -28.84 8.88
CA ARG A 14 -42.43 -27.87 9.48
C ARG A 14 -41.06 -28.48 9.81
N GLY A 15 -40.99 -29.75 10.22
CA GLY A 15 -39.72 -30.38 10.61
C GLY A 15 -38.80 -30.71 9.43
N LEU A 16 -39.37 -31.03 8.25
CA LEU A 16 -38.58 -31.36 7.06
C LEU A 16 -37.94 -30.13 6.44
N ALA A 17 -38.69 -29.02 6.34
CA ALA A 17 -38.19 -27.76 5.78
C ALA A 17 -37.01 -27.21 6.60
N VAL A 18 -37.11 -27.25 7.93
CA VAL A 18 -36.01 -26.84 8.82
C VAL A 18 -34.80 -27.77 8.69
N LYS A 19 -35.00 -29.09 8.54
CA LYS A 19 -33.91 -30.05 8.35
C LYS A 19 -33.11 -29.85 7.06
N LEU A 20 -33.72 -29.25 6.03
CA LEU A 20 -33.09 -28.92 4.75
C LEU A 20 -32.51 -27.50 4.73
N LEU A 21 -33.20 -26.52 5.31
CA LEU A 21 -32.77 -25.13 5.31
C LEU A 21 -31.56 -24.87 6.21
N VAL A 22 -31.46 -25.55 7.36
CA VAL A 22 -30.35 -25.36 8.32
C VAL A 22 -28.98 -25.73 7.72
N PRO A 23 -28.76 -26.92 7.12
CA PRO A 23 -27.45 -27.25 6.55
C PRO A 23 -27.11 -26.39 5.33
N VAL A 24 -28.11 -26.03 4.50
CA VAL A 24 -27.89 -25.15 3.34
C VAL A 24 -27.48 -23.75 3.81
N GLY A 25 -28.19 -23.20 4.81
CA GLY A 25 -27.84 -21.92 5.41
C GLY A 25 -26.44 -21.94 6.05
N LEU A 26 -26.08 -23.04 6.72
CA LEU A 26 -24.76 -23.19 7.34
C LEU A 26 -23.64 -23.27 6.30
N VAL A 27 -23.83 -24.00 5.21
CA VAL A 27 -22.86 -24.09 4.10
C VAL A 27 -22.70 -22.73 3.42
N LEU A 28 -23.80 -22.01 3.17
CA LEU A 28 -23.75 -20.66 2.60
C LEU A 28 -23.07 -19.66 3.56
N PHE A 29 -23.36 -19.74 4.85
CA PHE A 29 -22.73 -18.86 5.83
C PHE A 29 -21.22 -19.12 5.95
N ALA A 30 -20.84 -20.40 6.00
CA ALA A 30 -19.44 -20.80 6.01
C ALA A 30 -18.70 -20.36 4.73
N SER A 31 -19.32 -20.52 3.56
CA SER A 31 -18.69 -20.11 2.29
C SER A 31 -18.50 -18.60 2.21
N ILE A 32 -19.50 -17.80 2.61
CA ILE A 32 -19.39 -16.34 2.67
C ILE A 32 -18.32 -15.92 3.68
N PHE A 33 -18.27 -16.56 4.85
CA PHE A 33 -17.30 -16.24 5.89
C PHE A 33 -15.85 -16.52 5.44
N ILE A 34 -15.62 -17.68 4.84
CA ILE A 34 -14.31 -18.07 4.29
C ILE A 34 -13.93 -17.13 3.14
N TRP A 35 -14.88 -16.84 2.23
CA TRP A 35 -14.66 -15.94 1.10
C TRP A 35 -14.35 -14.52 1.56
N SER A 36 -15.08 -13.99 2.53
CA SER A 36 -14.85 -12.65 3.09
C SER A 36 -13.47 -12.56 3.73
N HIS A 37 -13.12 -13.51 4.60
CA HIS A 37 -11.82 -13.52 5.26
C HIS A 37 -10.65 -13.63 4.27
N PHE A 38 -10.82 -14.42 3.20
CA PHE A 38 -9.83 -14.50 2.14
C PHE A 38 -9.77 -13.22 1.31
N SER A 39 -10.92 -12.69 0.89
CA SER A 39 -11.02 -11.52 0.03
C SER A 39 -10.41 -10.28 0.68
N THR A 40 -10.63 -10.04 1.98
CA THR A 40 -10.06 -8.91 2.71
C THR A 40 -8.54 -8.89 2.65
N ARG A 41 -7.87 -10.04 2.84
CA ARG A 41 -6.40 -10.10 2.81
C ARG A 41 -5.80 -9.93 1.42
N TYR A 42 -6.53 -10.29 0.37
CA TYR A 42 -6.07 -10.12 -1.01
C TYR A 42 -6.29 -8.69 -1.52
N GLN A 43 -7.40 -8.06 -1.11
CA GLN A 43 -7.69 -6.67 -1.47
C GLN A 43 -6.66 -5.71 -0.88
N GLU A 44 -6.30 -5.89 0.40
CA GLU A 44 -5.31 -5.04 1.06
C GLU A 44 -3.94 -5.11 0.36
N ARG A 45 -3.45 -6.32 0.05
CA ARG A 45 -2.18 -6.50 -0.66
C ARG A 45 -2.19 -5.88 -2.05
N MET A 46 -3.28 -6.03 -2.79
CA MET A 46 -3.44 -5.43 -4.12
C MET A 46 -3.51 -3.90 -4.08
N LEU A 47 -4.14 -3.32 -3.04
CA LEU A 47 -4.20 -1.88 -2.85
C LEU A 47 -2.83 -1.31 -2.50
N ILE A 48 -2.09 -1.96 -1.60
CA ILE A 48 -0.73 -1.57 -1.24
C ILE A 48 0.20 -1.67 -2.45
N ASP A 49 0.17 -2.78 -3.20
CA ASP A 49 1.05 -2.97 -4.36
C ASP A 49 0.80 -1.91 -5.45
N LYS A 50 -0.47 -1.54 -5.69
CA LYS A 50 -0.81 -0.44 -6.59
C LYS A 50 -0.27 0.91 -6.09
N ALA A 51 -0.48 1.22 -4.81
CA ALA A 51 0.03 2.46 -4.22
C ALA A 51 1.56 2.55 -4.32
N VAL A 52 2.27 1.45 -4.02
CA VAL A 52 3.72 1.34 -4.18
C VAL A 52 4.14 1.56 -5.64
N SER A 53 3.42 0.97 -6.60
CA SER A 53 3.72 1.13 -8.02
C SER A 53 3.51 2.57 -8.50
N ASP A 54 2.46 3.24 -8.04
CA ASP A 54 2.16 4.62 -8.44
C ASP A 54 3.18 5.60 -7.83
N VAL A 55 3.59 5.40 -6.57
CA VAL A 55 4.68 6.14 -5.94
C VAL A 55 6.01 5.89 -6.67
N ASP A 56 6.31 4.66 -7.09
CA ASP A 56 7.56 4.37 -7.83
C ASP A 56 7.59 5.08 -9.19
N LYS A 57 6.47 5.16 -9.92
CA LYS A 57 6.39 5.95 -11.16
C LYS A 57 6.64 7.44 -10.92
N PHE A 58 6.06 7.97 -9.84
CA PHE A 58 6.30 9.35 -9.43
C PHE A 58 7.77 9.59 -9.09
N CYS A 59 8.37 8.76 -8.24
CA CYS A 59 9.78 8.81 -7.86
C CYS A 59 10.71 8.72 -9.08
N ASN A 60 10.43 7.84 -10.04
CA ASN A 60 11.21 7.75 -11.28
C ASN A 60 11.10 9.03 -12.13
N SER A 61 9.95 9.71 -12.11
CA SER A 61 9.73 10.96 -12.84
C SER A 61 10.49 12.11 -12.16
N VAL A 62 10.41 12.18 -10.83
CA VAL A 62 11.21 13.08 -9.99
C VAL A 62 12.70 12.87 -10.20
N LEU A 63 13.16 11.62 -10.26
CA LEU A 63 14.58 11.30 -10.47
C LEU A 63 15.07 11.81 -11.83
N LYS A 64 14.27 11.65 -12.89
CA LYS A 64 14.58 12.19 -14.23
C LYS A 64 14.61 13.72 -14.22
N LEU A 65 13.66 14.36 -13.55
CA LEU A 65 13.61 15.81 -13.39
C LEU A 65 14.86 16.31 -12.66
N THR A 66 15.22 15.66 -11.57
CA THR A 66 16.42 15.98 -10.76
C THR A 66 17.68 15.80 -11.59
N TRP A 67 17.80 14.69 -12.34
CA TRP A 67 18.95 14.47 -13.22
C TRP A 67 19.08 15.58 -14.27
N PHE A 68 17.96 15.98 -14.88
CA PHE A 68 17.93 17.10 -15.82
C PHE A 68 18.31 18.44 -15.16
N ALA A 69 17.83 18.68 -13.93
CA ALA A 69 18.16 19.87 -13.13
C ALA A 69 19.63 19.93 -12.73
N MET A 70 20.22 18.79 -12.35
CA MET A 70 21.65 18.69 -12.03
C MET A 70 22.53 18.94 -13.25
N LEU A 71 22.07 18.55 -14.44
CA LEU A 71 22.77 18.83 -15.70
C LEU A 71 22.72 20.32 -16.09
N HIS A 72 21.62 21.01 -15.78
CA HIS A 72 21.37 22.40 -16.19
C HIS A 72 21.55 23.45 -15.10
N SER A 73 22.11 23.08 -13.94
CA SER A 73 22.05 23.84 -12.70
C SER A 73 20.60 24.05 -12.23
N PRO A 74 20.21 23.60 -11.03
CA PRO A 74 18.84 23.75 -10.58
C PRO A 74 18.48 25.24 -10.47
N SER A 75 17.62 25.72 -11.35
CA SER A 75 17.00 27.04 -11.24
C SER A 75 15.88 27.01 -10.20
N GLU A 76 15.53 28.18 -9.64
CA GLU A 76 14.39 28.32 -8.73
C GLU A 76 13.09 27.76 -9.34
N ASP A 77 12.88 27.98 -10.66
CA ASP A 77 11.73 27.45 -11.41
C ASP A 77 11.58 25.92 -11.31
N MET A 78 12.69 25.17 -11.35
CA MET A 78 12.63 23.70 -11.25
C MET A 78 12.23 23.25 -9.84
N GLN A 79 12.60 24.00 -8.82
CA GLN A 79 12.20 23.73 -7.45
C GLN A 79 10.69 23.99 -7.29
N ASP A 80 10.19 25.09 -7.85
CA ASP A 80 8.76 25.45 -7.80
C ASP A 80 7.88 24.43 -8.53
N ILE A 81 8.33 23.93 -9.69
CA ILE A 81 7.63 22.86 -10.43
C ILE A 81 7.57 21.59 -9.58
N MET A 82 8.69 21.20 -8.98
CA MET A 82 8.76 19.97 -8.19
C MET A 82 7.92 20.07 -6.91
N LYS A 83 7.88 21.25 -6.29
CA LYS A 83 7.00 21.56 -5.15
C LYS A 83 5.53 21.47 -5.54
N SER A 84 5.15 22.10 -6.65
CA SER A 84 3.78 22.05 -7.17
C SER A 84 3.34 20.62 -7.53
N MET A 85 4.25 19.79 -8.04
CA MET A 85 3.99 18.37 -8.29
C MET A 85 3.82 17.58 -6.98
N ALA A 86 4.59 17.88 -5.93
CA ALA A 86 4.42 17.24 -4.63
C ALA A 86 3.06 17.58 -4.00
N ASP A 87 2.68 18.86 -4.03
CA ASP A 87 1.40 19.35 -3.52
C ASP A 87 0.21 18.73 -4.28
N TYR A 88 0.31 18.60 -5.61
CA TYR A 88 -0.73 17.97 -6.44
C TYR A 88 -0.94 16.47 -6.11
N ASN A 89 0.12 15.75 -5.72
CA ASN A 89 0.07 14.33 -5.38
C ASN A 89 -0.17 14.09 -3.88
N ASP A 90 -0.53 15.12 -3.10
CA ASP A 90 -0.76 15.06 -1.65
C ASP A 90 0.42 14.45 -0.87
N ILE A 91 1.64 14.75 -1.32
CA ILE A 91 2.87 14.24 -0.71
C ILE A 91 3.24 15.14 0.47
N GLN A 92 3.18 14.58 1.67
CA GLN A 92 3.48 15.30 2.92
C GLN A 92 4.91 15.84 2.96
N GLU A 93 5.87 15.03 2.52
CA GLU A 93 7.29 15.37 2.58
C GLU A 93 8.06 14.71 1.44
N ILE A 94 8.89 15.50 0.76
CA ILE A 94 9.79 15.02 -0.29
C ILE A 94 11.17 15.64 -0.05
N ARG A 95 12.21 14.80 -0.03
CA ARG A 95 13.61 15.21 0.12
C ARG A 95 14.46 14.49 -0.92
N VAL A 96 15.29 15.25 -1.65
CA VAL A 96 16.24 14.72 -2.63
C VAL A 96 17.65 14.93 -2.13
N TYR A 97 18.40 13.84 -2.01
CA TYR A 97 19.78 13.84 -1.55
C TYR A 97 20.76 13.73 -2.73
N ASP A 98 21.87 14.45 -2.64
CA ASP A 98 23.06 14.25 -3.47
C ASP A 98 23.79 12.96 -3.07
N CYS A 99 24.71 12.48 -3.91
CA CYS A 99 25.59 11.33 -3.65
C CYS A 99 26.45 11.50 -2.38
N GLN A 100 26.58 12.73 -1.87
CA GLN A 100 27.29 13.04 -0.62
C GLN A 100 26.38 13.05 0.62
N GLY A 101 25.06 12.93 0.46
CA GLY A 101 24.08 13.01 1.55
C GLY A 101 23.51 14.42 1.82
N GLN A 102 23.81 15.39 0.95
CA GLN A 102 23.27 16.75 1.07
C GLN A 102 21.86 16.85 0.49
N VAL A 103 20.93 17.46 1.21
CA VAL A 103 19.58 17.78 0.72
C VAL A 103 19.69 18.89 -0.33
N ARG A 104 19.44 18.56 -1.59
CA ARG A 104 19.42 19.52 -2.71
C ARG A 104 18.03 20.08 -2.98
N PHE A 105 17.00 19.31 -2.63
CA PHE A 105 15.61 19.71 -2.78
C PHE A 105 14.80 19.20 -1.61
N SER A 106 13.91 20.05 -1.08
CA SER A 106 12.88 19.67 -0.11
C SER A 106 11.64 20.55 -0.32
N ASN A 107 10.44 20.04 0.00
CA ASN A 107 9.24 20.88 0.09
C ASN A 107 9.35 21.90 1.24
N SER A 108 10.16 21.60 2.26
CA SER A 108 10.51 22.53 3.34
C SER A 108 11.82 23.27 3.01
N HIS A 109 11.73 24.56 2.70
CA HIS A 109 12.92 25.39 2.42
C HIS A 109 13.94 25.38 3.56
N ALA A 110 13.52 25.16 4.80
CA ALA A 110 14.40 25.10 5.96
C ALA A 110 15.36 23.90 5.94
N GLU A 111 15.08 22.88 5.12
CA GLU A 111 15.87 21.65 5.04
C GLU A 111 16.90 21.66 3.91
N ILE A 112 16.79 22.61 2.98
CA ILE A 112 17.66 22.70 1.81
C ILE A 112 19.08 23.04 2.29
N GLY A 113 20.06 22.22 1.88
CA GLY A 113 21.45 22.35 2.27
C GLY A 113 21.86 21.59 3.54
N LEU A 114 20.92 20.97 4.26
CA LEU A 114 21.26 20.08 5.38
C LEU A 114 21.97 18.83 4.86
N ASN A 115 22.97 18.35 5.60
CA ASN A 115 23.62 17.08 5.34
C ASN A 115 23.01 16.00 6.23
N ALA A 116 22.40 14.99 5.60
CA ALA A 116 22.01 13.78 6.30
C ALA A 116 23.25 12.94 6.60
N GLU A 117 23.25 12.35 7.79
CA GLU A 117 24.32 11.43 8.19
C GLU A 117 24.21 10.14 7.33
N LYS A 118 25.33 9.55 6.90
CA LYS A 118 25.28 8.35 6.02
C LYS A 118 24.67 7.12 6.70
N THR A 119 24.58 7.15 8.02
CA THR A 119 23.93 6.20 8.93
C THR A 119 22.40 6.37 8.95
N ASP A 120 21.91 7.53 8.52
CA ASP A 120 20.49 7.84 8.50
C ASP A 120 19.72 6.81 7.67
N VAL A 121 18.47 6.58 8.05
CA VAL A 121 17.58 5.59 7.46
C VAL A 121 17.51 5.79 5.93
N SER A 122 17.53 7.04 5.46
CA SER A 122 17.52 7.40 4.03
C SER A 122 18.80 6.99 3.30
N CYS A 123 19.98 7.26 3.87
CA CYS A 123 21.27 7.04 3.22
C CYS A 123 21.78 5.59 3.33
N ARG A 124 21.35 4.86 4.38
CA ARG A 124 21.78 3.47 4.64
C ARG A 124 21.43 2.50 3.51
N VAL A 125 20.37 2.76 2.76
CA VAL A 125 19.96 1.88 1.63
C VAL A 125 21.10 1.76 0.62
N CYS A 126 21.71 2.88 0.25
CA CYS A 126 22.79 2.92 -0.73
C CYS A 126 24.18 2.74 -0.10
N HIS A 127 24.38 3.16 1.17
CA HIS A 127 25.67 3.10 1.86
C HIS A 127 25.87 1.90 2.80
N SER A 128 24.96 0.91 2.79
CA SER A 128 25.07 -0.31 3.60
C SER A 128 26.27 -1.19 3.23
N MET A 129 26.77 -1.09 1.99
CA MET A 129 27.95 -1.80 1.49
C MET A 129 28.90 -0.82 0.81
N ALA A 130 30.20 -1.15 0.81
CA ALA A 130 31.22 -0.47 0.03
C ALA A 130 31.66 -1.41 -1.10
N PRO A 131 31.42 -1.10 -2.38
CA PRO A 131 30.88 0.15 -2.97
C PRO A 131 29.35 0.32 -2.84
N PRO A 132 28.84 1.56 -2.92
CA PRO A 132 27.42 1.85 -2.75
C PRO A 132 26.55 1.28 -3.88
N VAL A 133 25.36 0.79 -3.52
CA VAL A 133 24.41 0.22 -4.48
C VAL A 133 23.63 1.36 -5.14
N MET A 134 23.83 1.55 -6.45
CA MET A 134 23.21 2.65 -7.21
C MET A 134 21.76 2.36 -7.64
N GLN A 135 21.35 1.09 -7.70
CA GLN A 135 20.00 0.68 -8.07
C GLN A 135 19.49 -0.43 -7.13
N PRO A 136 19.10 -0.08 -5.89
CA PRO A 136 18.46 -1.03 -5.00
C PRO A 136 17.09 -1.44 -5.55
N ASP A 137 16.67 -2.69 -5.29
CA ASP A 137 15.35 -3.20 -5.69
C ASP A 137 14.23 -2.30 -5.13
N ILE A 138 13.09 -2.19 -5.83
CA ILE A 138 11.93 -1.38 -5.44
C ILE A 138 11.51 -1.73 -4.01
N LYS A 139 11.51 -3.02 -3.66
CA LYS A 139 11.18 -3.51 -2.32
C LYS A 139 12.10 -2.99 -1.21
N ALA A 140 13.35 -2.66 -1.54
CA ALA A 140 14.32 -2.09 -0.61
C ALA A 140 14.26 -0.55 -0.55
N ARG A 141 13.59 0.09 -1.54
CA ARG A 141 13.38 1.54 -1.64
C ARG A 141 12.07 1.98 -1.00
N THR A 142 11.02 1.16 -1.05
CA THR A 142 9.73 1.48 -0.43
C THR A 142 9.73 1.12 1.05
N ARG A 143 9.20 2.02 1.88
CA ARG A 143 9.00 1.78 3.31
C ARG A 143 7.58 2.12 3.67
N ILE A 144 7.00 1.32 4.55
CA ILE A 144 5.66 1.56 5.08
C ILE A 144 5.84 1.98 6.52
N PHE A 145 5.50 3.23 6.83
CA PHE A 145 5.48 3.76 8.18
C PHE A 145 4.04 3.63 8.72
N SER A 146 3.89 3.01 9.88
CA SER A 146 2.62 3.01 10.59
C SER A 146 2.53 4.30 11.41
N SER A 147 1.57 5.17 11.09
CA SER A 147 1.24 6.32 11.94
C SER A 147 0.53 5.85 13.21
N ASP A 148 0.69 6.55 14.34
CA ASP A 148 -0.03 6.26 15.60
C ASP A 148 -1.56 6.31 15.44
N THR A 149 -2.04 6.93 14.35
CA THR A 149 -3.46 7.00 13.95
C THR A 149 -3.96 5.77 13.18
N GLY A 150 -3.12 4.78 12.91
CA GLY A 150 -3.48 3.57 12.15
C GLY A 150 -3.44 3.72 10.62
N GLU A 151 -3.00 4.86 10.11
CA GLU A 151 -2.79 5.08 8.67
C GLU A 151 -1.44 4.51 8.23
N LEU A 152 -1.44 3.76 7.12
CA LEU A 152 -0.23 3.32 6.42
C LEU A 152 0.29 4.49 5.59
N ARG A 153 1.46 4.99 5.96
CA ARG A 153 2.19 6.03 5.22
C ARG A 153 3.27 5.36 4.38
N LEU A 154 3.32 5.70 3.10
CA LEU A 154 4.27 5.18 2.11
C LEU A 154 5.34 6.23 1.80
#